data_AF-A0A7V9HV03-F1
#
_entry.id   AF-A0A7V9HV03-F1
#
_cell.length_a   1.000
_cell.length_b   1.000
_cell.length_c   1.000
_cell.angle_alpha   90.00
_cell.angle_beta   90.00
_cell.angle_gamma   90.00
#
_symmetry.space_group_name_H-M   'P 1'
#
loop_
_entity.id
_entity.type
_entity.pdbx_description
1 polymer ?
#
loop_
_entity_poly.entity_id
_entity_poly.type
_entity_poly.pdbx_seq_one_letter_code
_entity_poly.pdbx_strand_id
1 'polypeptide(L)'
;MNTQDQKDRASIWKLGGLTWRELGRRIWLEIYESDLFTRAAALSYYFLLALFPLLLFLTALLGYFAKAGTELRKNLLSYLGRVVPRSASELIDTTINEISNDAGGGKLSFGLLAALWFASYGMGAVSETLNAAYGVKETRPWWRVRLSAVGLTIVLAVLVISALALVLYGREIGDGVANRFGLGAAFTLVWNVLQWPIVMAFVLFAFALIYYFAPDLYHRKWYWITPGSVTGVALWLLVSVCFRVYLRYFDRYSVTYGSLGAVIILMLWFYLTGAAILVGGKVNAEIEHAAATGAPGAKLHGEKSPS
;
A
#
# COMPACT_ATOMS: atom_id res chain seq x y z
N MET A 1 2.10 -12.97 -39.23
CA MET A 1 2.58 -12.31 -37.99
C MET A 1 3.15 -13.40 -37.11
N ASN A 2 4.44 -13.35 -36.76
CA ASN A 2 5.14 -14.50 -36.15
C ASN A 2 4.82 -14.62 -34.65
N THR A 3 4.63 -15.85 -34.16
CA THR A 3 4.25 -16.19 -32.78
C THR A 3 5.31 -15.74 -31.75
N GLN A 4 6.55 -15.54 -32.20
CA GLN A 4 7.66 -15.01 -31.42
C GLN A 4 7.48 -13.50 -31.13
N ASP A 5 7.02 -12.71 -32.10
CA ASP A 5 6.79 -11.26 -31.98
C ASP A 5 5.66 -10.93 -30.99
N GLN A 6 4.66 -11.82 -30.86
CA GLN A 6 3.61 -11.72 -29.83
C GLN A 6 4.13 -12.05 -28.43
N LYS A 7 5.07 -12.99 -28.28
CA LYS A 7 5.72 -13.30 -27.00
C LYS A 7 6.71 -12.21 -26.59
N ASP A 8 7.42 -11.63 -27.53
CA ASP A 8 8.38 -10.56 -27.26
C ASP A 8 7.70 -9.22 -26.94
N ARG A 9 6.49 -8.96 -27.45
CA ARG A 9 5.62 -7.84 -27.03
C ARG A 9 4.89 -8.09 -25.69
N ALA A 10 4.99 -9.28 -25.12
CA ALA A 10 4.22 -9.66 -23.92
C ALA A 10 4.87 -9.22 -22.59
N SER A 11 6.12 -8.75 -22.59
CA SER A 11 6.74 -8.25 -21.36
C SER A 11 6.27 -6.83 -21.07
N ILE A 12 5.55 -6.64 -19.96
CA ILE A 12 5.09 -5.32 -19.47
C ILE A 12 6.25 -4.32 -19.29
N TRP A 13 7.47 -4.83 -19.14
CA TRP A 13 8.68 -4.03 -19.02
C TRP A 13 9.14 -3.37 -20.34
N LYS A 14 8.55 -3.76 -21.48
CA LYS A 14 8.70 -3.04 -22.75
C LYS A 14 7.74 -1.84 -22.88
N LEU A 15 7.06 -1.46 -21.79
CA LEU A 15 6.20 -0.28 -21.68
C LEU A 15 5.11 -0.19 -22.76
N GLY A 16 4.63 -1.33 -23.25
CA GLY A 16 3.65 -1.36 -24.36
C GLY A 16 4.17 -0.79 -25.68
N GLY A 17 5.50 -0.66 -25.85
CA GLY A 17 6.14 -0.03 -27.01
C GLY A 17 6.36 1.48 -26.88
N LEU A 18 6.07 2.07 -25.72
CA LEU A 18 6.32 3.48 -25.42
C LEU A 18 7.77 3.74 -25.02
N THR A 19 8.26 4.95 -25.32
CA THR A 19 9.47 5.47 -24.69
C THR A 19 9.17 6.00 -23.28
N TRP A 20 10.17 6.02 -22.40
CA TRP A 20 10.03 6.58 -21.05
C TRP A 20 9.54 8.03 -21.04
N ARG A 21 9.94 8.83 -22.05
CA ARG A 21 9.50 10.21 -22.20
C ARG A 21 8.02 10.31 -22.57
N GLU A 22 7.55 9.44 -23.46
CA GLU A 22 6.13 9.39 -23.83
C GLU A 22 5.26 8.93 -22.66
N LEU A 23 5.69 7.88 -21.95
CA LEU A 23 5.00 7.38 -20.76
C LEU A 23 4.88 8.48 -19.70
N GLY A 24 5.99 9.17 -19.39
CA GLY A 24 5.98 10.29 -18.44
C GLY A 24 5.08 11.44 -18.87
N ARG A 25 5.08 11.81 -20.16
CA ARG A 25 4.19 12.85 -20.69
C ARG A 25 2.71 12.46 -20.57
N ARG A 26 2.36 11.22 -20.91
CA ARG A 26 0.97 10.72 -20.81
C ARG A 26 0.50 10.71 -19.36
N ILE A 27 1.30 10.16 -18.45
CA ILE A 27 1.00 10.16 -17.02
C ILE A 27 0.77 11.59 -16.51
N TRP A 28 1.62 12.55 -16.90
CA TRP A 28 1.47 13.95 -16.46
C TRP A 28 0.15 14.58 -16.92
N LEU A 29 -0.22 14.37 -18.20
CA LEU A 29 -1.48 14.87 -18.74
C LEU A 29 -2.67 14.22 -18.02
N GLU A 30 -2.65 12.90 -17.85
CA GLU A 30 -3.76 12.23 -17.22
C GLU A 30 -3.87 12.47 -15.71
N ILE A 31 -2.78 12.80 -15.01
CA ILE A 31 -2.83 13.21 -13.58
C ILE A 31 -3.75 14.42 -13.44
N TYR A 32 -3.67 15.35 -14.39
CA TYR A 32 -4.49 16.55 -14.41
C TYR A 32 -5.93 16.25 -14.83
N GLU A 33 -6.13 15.44 -15.86
CA GLU A 33 -7.47 15.12 -16.39
C GLU A 33 -8.29 14.19 -15.47
N SER A 34 -7.65 13.33 -14.68
CA SER A 34 -8.37 12.32 -13.88
C SER A 34 -8.67 12.72 -12.44
N ASP A 35 -8.46 13.99 -12.08
CA ASP A 35 -8.57 14.51 -10.71
C ASP A 35 -7.81 13.65 -9.68
N LEU A 36 -6.61 13.20 -10.03
CA LEU A 36 -5.87 12.22 -9.23
C LEU A 36 -5.66 12.69 -7.79
N PHE A 37 -5.37 13.98 -7.60
CA PHE A 37 -5.20 14.57 -6.28
C PHE A 37 -6.51 14.62 -5.48
N THR A 38 -7.64 14.90 -6.13
CA THR A 38 -8.96 14.84 -5.46
C THR A 38 -9.28 13.42 -5.02
N ARG A 39 -8.97 12.42 -5.85
CA ARG A 39 -9.13 10.99 -5.50
C ARG A 39 -8.18 10.58 -4.37
N ALA A 40 -6.95 11.07 -4.37
CA ALA A 40 -6.01 10.87 -3.27
C ALA A 40 -6.51 11.48 -1.95
N ALA A 41 -7.19 12.63 -2.00
CA ALA A 41 -7.85 13.21 -0.83
C ALA A 41 -8.99 12.33 -0.32
N ALA A 42 -9.83 11.79 -1.21
CA ALA A 42 -10.85 10.81 -0.82
C ALA A 42 -10.22 9.56 -0.17
N LEU A 43 -9.15 9.01 -0.75
CA LEU A 43 -8.41 7.89 -0.16
C LEU A 43 -7.89 8.23 1.24
N SER A 44 -7.38 9.44 1.45
CA SER A 44 -6.88 9.85 2.76
C SER A 44 -7.96 9.80 3.85
N TYR A 45 -9.19 10.20 3.52
CA TYR A 45 -10.33 10.11 4.42
C TYR A 45 -10.69 8.66 4.72
N TYR A 46 -10.77 7.81 3.70
CA TYR A 46 -11.07 6.40 3.89
C TYR A 46 -9.97 5.64 4.64
N PHE A 47 -8.69 5.99 4.43
CA PHE A 47 -7.57 5.44 5.19
C PHE A 47 -7.62 5.86 6.66
N LEU A 48 -7.98 7.11 6.94
CA LEU A 48 -8.20 7.57 8.31
C LEU A 48 -9.34 6.82 8.98
N LEU A 49 -10.47 6.61 8.29
CA LEU A 49 -11.57 5.80 8.82
C LEU A 49 -11.19 4.34 9.04
N ALA A 50 -10.35 3.77 8.17
CA ALA A 50 -9.85 2.41 8.30
C ALA A 50 -8.82 2.26 9.43
N LEU A 51 -8.21 3.37 9.89
CA LEU A 51 -7.17 3.34 10.92
C LEU A 51 -7.71 2.85 12.26
N PHE A 52 -8.78 3.43 12.79
CA PHE A 52 -9.35 3.01 14.09
C PHE A 52 -9.65 1.49 14.15
N PRO A 53 -10.35 0.90 13.17
CA PRO A 53 -10.57 -0.53 13.15
C PRO A 53 -9.27 -1.32 12.97
N LEU A 54 -8.32 -0.86 12.16
CA LEU A 54 -6.99 -1.49 12.09
C LEU A 54 -6.29 -1.48 13.46
N LEU A 55 -6.38 -0.39 14.22
CA LEU A 55 -5.82 -0.31 15.57
C LEU A 55 -6.51 -1.27 16.52
N LEU A 56 -7.84 -1.37 16.49
CA LEU A 56 -8.59 -2.37 17.26
C LEU A 56 -8.19 -3.81 16.91
N PHE A 57 -7.97 -4.09 15.62
CA PHE A 57 -7.49 -5.39 15.17
C PHE A 57 -6.08 -5.67 15.69
N LEU A 58 -5.17 -4.71 15.55
CA LEU A 58 -3.79 -4.84 16.01
C LEU A 58 -3.73 -4.95 17.53
N THR A 59 -4.53 -4.21 18.30
CA THR A 59 -4.60 -4.36 19.76
C THR A 59 -5.18 -5.70 20.17
N ALA A 60 -6.19 -6.19 19.45
CA ALA A 60 -6.76 -7.50 19.70
C ALA A 60 -5.75 -8.62 19.47
N LEU A 61 -5.08 -8.56 18.31
CA LEU A 61 -4.02 -9.48 17.94
C LEU A 61 -2.86 -9.39 18.94
N LEU A 62 -2.46 -8.18 19.33
CA LEU A 62 -1.42 -7.96 20.32
C LEU A 62 -1.85 -8.41 21.69
N GLY A 63 -3.09 -8.21 22.15
CA GLY A 63 -3.58 -8.71 23.43
C GLY A 63 -3.55 -10.24 23.49
N TYR A 64 -3.85 -10.88 22.36
CA TYR A 64 -3.69 -12.33 22.20
C TYR A 64 -2.23 -12.77 22.33
N PHE A 65 -1.28 -12.06 21.68
CA PHE A 65 0.16 -12.32 21.80
C PHE A 65 0.83 -11.71 23.04
N ALA A 66 0.20 -10.77 23.76
CA ALA A 66 0.74 -10.06 24.92
C ALA A 66 0.50 -10.84 26.21
N LYS A 67 -0.47 -11.77 26.22
CA LYS A 67 -0.38 -12.93 27.11
C LYS A 67 0.94 -13.71 26.95
N ALA A 68 1.68 -13.49 25.85
CA ALA A 68 3.02 -14.00 25.59
C ALA A 68 4.15 -12.93 25.55
N GLY A 69 3.91 -11.63 25.82
CA GLY A 69 5.01 -10.65 26.04
C GLY A 69 4.71 -9.16 25.79
N THR A 70 4.98 -8.31 26.78
CA THR A 70 4.92 -6.83 26.76
C THR A 70 5.95 -6.16 25.83
N GLU A 71 7.02 -6.87 25.48
CA GLU A 71 8.11 -6.36 24.63
C GLU A 71 7.70 -6.23 23.15
N LEU A 72 6.79 -7.09 22.67
CA LEU A 72 6.24 -7.01 21.30
C LEU A 72 5.52 -5.68 21.05
N ARG A 73 4.78 -5.20 22.06
CA ARG A 73 4.06 -3.93 22.00
C ARG A 73 5.02 -2.73 21.93
N LYS A 74 6.01 -2.67 22.82
CA LYS A 74 7.00 -1.58 22.84
C LYS A 74 7.79 -1.51 21.54
N ASN A 75 8.21 -2.67 21.03
CA ASN A 75 8.97 -2.74 19.78
C ASN A 75 8.12 -2.30 18.58
N LEU A 76 6.87 -2.76 18.45
CA LEU A 76 5.96 -2.31 17.38
C LEU A 76 5.75 -0.80 17.35
N LEU A 77 5.50 -0.18 18.50
CA LEU A 77 5.30 1.28 18.57
C LEU A 77 6.57 2.05 18.20
N SER A 78 7.75 1.58 18.66
CA SER A 78 9.03 2.22 18.34
C SER A 78 9.38 2.20 16.85
N TYR A 79 9.01 1.13 16.12
CA TYR A 79 9.26 1.02 14.68
C TYR A 79 8.17 1.70 13.86
N LEU A 80 6.90 1.68 14.31
CA LEU A 80 5.86 2.53 13.71
C LEU A 80 6.31 3.99 13.73
N GLY A 81 6.87 4.49 14.82
CA GLY A 81 7.46 5.83 14.88
C GLY A 81 8.65 6.08 13.94
N ARG A 82 9.23 5.05 13.31
CA ARG A 82 10.28 5.19 12.29
C ARG A 82 9.73 5.32 10.88
N VAL A 83 8.51 4.88 10.61
CA VAL A 83 7.90 4.88 9.26
C VAL A 83 6.75 5.89 9.20
N VAL A 84 5.95 5.91 10.26
CA VAL A 84 4.84 6.80 10.50
C VAL A 84 5.35 8.03 11.27
N PRO A 85 4.87 9.25 10.95
CA PRO A 85 5.16 10.45 11.71
C PRO A 85 4.95 10.31 13.21
N ARG A 86 5.77 11.00 14.02
CA ARG A 86 5.67 10.98 15.49
C ARG A 86 4.27 11.25 16.00
N SER A 87 3.63 12.29 15.47
CA SER A 87 2.27 12.68 15.84
C SER A 87 1.22 11.60 15.58
N ALA A 88 1.34 10.89 14.45
CA ALA A 88 0.49 9.75 14.13
C ALA A 88 0.81 8.54 15.02
N SER A 89 2.08 8.29 15.34
CA SER A 89 2.45 7.23 16.30
C SER A 89 1.93 7.49 17.71
N GLU A 90 1.91 8.75 18.16
CA GLU A 90 1.37 9.16 19.47
C GLU A 90 -0.16 9.00 19.54
N LEU A 91 -0.88 9.38 18.48
CA LEU A 91 -2.32 9.14 18.36
C LEU A 91 -2.63 7.64 18.44
N ILE A 92 -1.88 6.83 17.69
CA ILE A 92 -2.00 5.38 17.69
C ILE A 92 -1.76 4.81 19.09
N ASP A 93 -0.67 5.19 19.77
CA ASP A 93 -0.34 4.67 21.10
C ASP A 93 -1.40 5.05 22.14
N THR A 94 -1.91 6.28 22.09
CA THR A 94 -2.98 6.75 22.99
C THR A 94 -4.24 5.89 22.84
N THR A 95 -4.70 5.69 21.60
CA THR A 95 -5.88 4.86 21.30
C THR A 95 -5.66 3.39 21.70
N ILE A 96 -4.47 2.84 21.47
CA ILE A 96 -4.13 1.46 21.88
C ILE A 96 -4.17 1.33 23.41
N ASN A 97 -3.62 2.29 24.16
CA ASN A 97 -3.64 2.31 25.62
C ASN A 97 -5.06 2.33 26.18
N GLU A 98 -5.94 3.16 25.63
CA GLU A 98 -7.34 3.26 26.04
C GLU A 98 -8.10 1.94 25.83
N ILE A 99 -7.91 1.31 24.67
CA ILE A 99 -8.62 0.08 24.30
C ILE A 99 -8.09 -1.14 25.08
N SER A 100 -6.78 -1.23 25.27
CA SER A 100 -6.15 -2.42 25.87
C SER A 100 -6.45 -2.59 27.36
N ASN A 101 -6.80 -1.51 28.07
CA ASN A 101 -7.17 -1.56 29.48
C ASN A 101 -8.60 -2.10 29.71
N ASP A 102 -9.42 -2.22 28.66
CA ASP A 102 -10.86 -2.52 28.75
C ASP A 102 -11.26 -3.86 28.08
N ALA A 103 -10.27 -4.63 27.59
CA ALA A 103 -10.48 -5.79 26.72
C ALA A 103 -10.70 -7.13 27.47
N GLY A 104 -11.96 -7.49 27.71
CA GLY A 104 -12.36 -8.88 28.04
C GLY A 104 -12.38 -9.79 26.79
N GLY A 105 -11.85 -11.01 26.89
CA GLY A 105 -11.55 -11.89 25.75
C GLY A 105 -12.70 -12.27 24.80
N GLY A 106 -13.97 -12.21 25.24
CA GLY A 106 -15.14 -12.45 24.38
C GLY A 106 -15.54 -11.28 23.47
N LYS A 107 -15.18 -10.04 23.84
CA LYS A 107 -15.42 -8.82 23.03
C LYS A 107 -14.44 -8.70 21.86
N LEU A 108 -13.35 -9.46 21.91
CA LEU A 108 -12.23 -9.42 20.97
C LEU A 108 -12.62 -9.89 19.56
N SER A 109 -13.36 -11.01 19.46
CA SER A 109 -13.75 -11.61 18.17
C SER A 109 -14.72 -10.74 17.39
N PHE A 110 -15.67 -10.08 18.08
CA PHE A 110 -16.60 -9.16 17.45
C PHE A 110 -15.88 -7.87 16.98
N GLY A 111 -14.96 -7.34 17.80
CA GLY A 111 -14.11 -6.22 17.42
C GLY A 111 -13.24 -6.51 16.20
N LEU A 112 -12.71 -7.73 16.07
CA LEU A 112 -11.91 -8.18 14.93
C LEU A 112 -12.73 -8.20 13.62
N LEU A 113 -13.96 -8.72 13.68
CA LEU A 113 -14.85 -8.77 12.52
C LEU A 113 -15.34 -7.38 12.11
N ALA A 114 -15.73 -6.54 13.09
CA ALA A 114 -16.06 -5.15 12.83
C ALA A 114 -14.86 -4.40 12.23
N ALA A 115 -13.66 -4.64 12.76
CA ALA A 115 -12.46 -4.02 12.26
C ALA A 115 -12.17 -4.37 10.80
N LEU A 116 -12.22 -5.66 10.48
CA LEU A 116 -12.05 -6.14 9.12
C LEU A 116 -13.11 -5.55 8.19
N TRP A 117 -14.37 -5.47 8.64
CA TRP A 117 -15.46 -4.91 7.87
C TRP A 117 -15.22 -3.43 7.51
N PHE A 118 -14.82 -2.62 8.48
CA PHE A 118 -14.54 -1.21 8.25
C PHE A 118 -13.27 -0.99 7.40
N ALA A 119 -12.21 -1.76 7.64
CA ALA A 119 -10.99 -1.70 6.82
C ALA A 119 -11.28 -2.05 5.35
N SER A 120 -12.23 -2.97 5.10
CA SER A 120 -12.65 -3.32 3.74
C SER A 120 -13.34 -2.17 2.99
N TYR A 121 -13.87 -1.13 3.66
CA TYR A 121 -14.38 0.06 2.96
C TYR A 121 -13.24 0.89 2.39
N GLY A 122 -12.12 1.00 3.10
CA GLY A 122 -10.91 1.65 2.58
C GLY A 122 -10.40 0.95 1.32
N MET A 123 -10.40 -0.38 1.33
CA MET A 123 -10.06 -1.15 0.12
C MET A 123 -11.09 -0.96 -1.02
N GLY A 124 -12.38 -0.82 -0.70
CA GLY A 124 -13.40 -0.48 -1.68
C GLY A 124 -13.14 0.87 -2.37
N ALA A 125 -12.73 1.88 -1.61
CA ALA A 125 -12.32 3.17 -2.16
C ALA A 125 -11.06 3.07 -3.03
N VAL A 126 -10.10 2.22 -2.66
CA VAL A 126 -8.94 1.89 -3.51
C VAL A 126 -9.38 1.24 -4.82
N SER A 127 -10.28 0.26 -4.78
CA SER A 127 -10.85 -0.34 -6.00
C SER A 127 -11.53 0.69 -6.90
N GLU A 128 -12.38 1.56 -6.34
CA GLU A 128 -13.11 2.58 -7.09
C GLU A 128 -12.18 3.62 -7.73
N THR A 129 -11.20 4.11 -6.97
CA THR A 129 -10.25 5.10 -7.47
C THR A 129 -9.28 4.51 -8.49
N LEU A 130 -8.90 3.24 -8.35
CA LEU A 130 -8.16 2.52 -9.38
C LEU A 130 -9.01 2.25 -10.61
N ASN A 131 -10.28 1.86 -10.48
CA ASN A 131 -11.18 1.74 -11.63
C ASN A 131 -11.19 3.02 -12.46
N ALA A 132 -11.31 4.17 -11.79
CA ALA A 132 -11.22 5.46 -12.47
C ALA A 132 -9.83 5.73 -13.09
N ALA A 133 -8.74 5.34 -12.42
CA ALA A 133 -7.39 5.46 -12.97
C ALA A 133 -7.16 4.60 -14.22
N TYR A 134 -7.81 3.43 -14.30
CA TYR A 134 -7.79 2.54 -15.46
C TYR A 134 -8.88 2.88 -16.49
N GLY A 135 -9.70 3.92 -16.25
CA GLY A 135 -10.79 4.31 -17.16
C GLY A 135 -11.93 3.30 -17.26
N VAL A 136 -12.07 2.40 -16.28
CA VAL A 136 -13.07 1.31 -16.28
C VAL A 136 -14.20 1.59 -15.28
N LYS A 137 -15.41 1.16 -15.62
CA LYS A 137 -16.56 1.18 -14.71
C LYS A 137 -16.68 -0.17 -14.02
N GLU A 138 -17.10 -0.15 -12.75
CA GLU A 138 -17.34 -1.36 -11.98
C GLU A 138 -18.56 -2.11 -12.53
N THR A 139 -18.34 -3.34 -13.00
CA THR A 139 -19.40 -4.22 -13.52
C THR A 139 -19.74 -5.35 -12.54
N ARG A 140 -18.87 -5.61 -11.55
CA ARG A 140 -19.07 -6.69 -10.58
C ARG A 140 -20.23 -6.35 -9.66
N PRO A 141 -21.07 -7.35 -9.28
CA PRO A 141 -22.09 -7.15 -8.27
C PRO A 141 -21.44 -6.81 -6.92
N TRP A 142 -22.13 -6.00 -6.11
CA TRP A 142 -21.63 -5.47 -4.83
C TRP A 142 -20.97 -6.53 -3.93
N TRP A 143 -21.52 -7.75 -3.86
CA TRP A 143 -20.98 -8.83 -3.03
C TRP A 143 -19.61 -9.33 -3.51
N ARG A 144 -19.35 -9.35 -4.83
CA ARG A 144 -18.03 -9.72 -5.39
C ARG A 144 -16.99 -8.64 -5.12
N VAL A 145 -17.39 -7.38 -5.26
CA VAL A 145 -16.53 -6.23 -4.90
C VAL A 145 -16.18 -6.30 -3.42
N ARG A 146 -17.17 -6.54 -2.56
CA ARG A 146 -16.97 -6.64 -1.11
C ARG A 146 -16.08 -7.84 -0.74
N LEU A 147 -16.30 -9.01 -1.32
CA LEU A 147 -15.46 -10.19 -1.07
C LEU A 147 -14.01 -9.95 -1.49
N SER A 148 -13.80 -9.32 -2.65
CA SER A 148 -12.46 -8.96 -3.13
C SER A 148 -11.79 -7.95 -2.20
N ALA A 149 -12.54 -6.94 -1.73
CA ALA A 149 -12.04 -5.93 -0.80
C ALA A 149 -11.66 -6.54 0.56
N VAL A 150 -12.47 -7.43 1.11
CA VAL A 150 -12.16 -8.16 2.35
C VAL A 150 -10.94 -9.06 2.16
N GLY A 151 -10.91 -9.86 1.09
CA GLY A 151 -9.78 -10.75 0.78
C GLY A 151 -8.46 -9.99 0.63
N LEU A 152 -8.46 -8.89 -0.13
CA LEU A 152 -7.29 -8.00 -0.25
C LEU A 152 -6.89 -7.41 1.10
N THR A 153 -7.85 -6.96 1.90
CA THR A 153 -7.56 -6.41 3.24
C THR A 153 -6.86 -7.44 4.12
N ILE A 154 -7.31 -8.70 4.13
CA ILE A 154 -6.68 -9.79 4.90
C ILE A 154 -5.27 -10.08 4.38
N VAL A 155 -5.10 -10.27 3.08
CA VAL A 155 -3.80 -10.61 2.50
C VAL A 155 -2.78 -9.49 2.71
N LEU A 156 -3.19 -8.23 2.51
CA LEU A 156 -2.33 -7.08 2.78
C LEU A 156 -2.00 -6.94 4.27
N ALA A 157 -2.96 -7.18 5.16
CA ALA A 157 -2.70 -7.19 6.60
C ALA A 157 -1.64 -8.24 6.95
N VAL A 158 -1.75 -9.46 6.41
CA VAL A 158 -0.74 -10.52 6.59
C VAL A 158 0.62 -10.07 6.06
N LEU A 159 0.70 -9.52 4.84
CA LEU A 159 1.96 -9.06 4.27
C LEU A 159 2.61 -7.93 5.09
N VAL A 160 1.82 -6.97 5.56
CA VAL A 160 2.29 -5.88 6.42
C VAL A 160 2.77 -6.43 7.76
N ILE A 161 2.03 -7.34 8.38
CA ILE A 161 2.43 -7.98 9.64
C ILE A 161 3.71 -8.80 9.46
N SER A 162 3.83 -9.57 8.38
CA SER A 162 5.04 -10.33 8.05
C SER A 162 6.24 -9.42 7.78
N ALA A 163 6.05 -8.33 7.03
CA ALA A 163 7.09 -7.33 6.79
C ALA A 163 7.54 -6.68 8.11
N LEU A 164 6.60 -6.29 8.97
CA LEU A 164 6.90 -5.76 10.29
C LEU A 164 7.63 -6.80 11.15
N ALA A 165 7.14 -8.03 11.22
CA ALA A 165 7.78 -9.09 11.97
C ALA A 165 9.23 -9.33 11.51
N LEU A 166 9.49 -9.29 10.20
CA LEU A 166 10.83 -9.42 9.65
C LEU A 166 11.71 -8.21 9.93
N VAL A 167 11.18 -6.99 9.91
CA VAL A 167 11.93 -5.78 10.31
C VAL A 167 12.27 -5.80 11.81
N LEU A 168 11.34 -6.27 12.65
CA LEU A 168 11.45 -6.23 14.10
C LEU A 168 12.29 -7.37 14.67
N TYR A 169 12.04 -8.58 14.18
CA TYR A 169 12.60 -9.82 14.69
C TYR A 169 13.50 -10.51 13.68
N GLY A 170 13.81 -9.88 12.56
CA GLY A 170 14.57 -10.52 11.50
C GLY A 170 15.92 -11.02 11.99
N ARG A 171 16.62 -10.26 12.81
CA ARG A 171 17.90 -10.70 13.37
C ARG A 171 17.74 -11.93 14.28
N GLU A 172 16.77 -11.91 15.20
CA GLU A 172 16.47 -13.02 16.10
C GLU A 172 16.01 -14.27 15.34
N ILE A 173 15.21 -14.10 14.28
CA ILE A 173 14.81 -15.17 13.36
C ILE A 173 16.04 -15.76 12.67
N GLY A 174 16.94 -14.91 12.17
CA GLY A 174 18.17 -15.32 11.52
C GLY A 174 19.09 -16.11 12.44
N ASP A 175 19.33 -15.59 13.64
CA ASP A 175 20.16 -16.23 14.67
C ASP A 175 19.53 -17.56 15.15
N GLY A 176 18.21 -17.60 15.30
CA GLY A 176 17.48 -18.83 15.64
C GLY A 176 17.61 -19.92 14.58
N VAL A 177 17.52 -19.56 13.29
CA VAL A 177 17.75 -20.48 12.17
C VAL A 177 19.21 -20.92 12.13
N ALA A 178 20.15 -19.98 12.31
CA ALA A 178 21.58 -20.27 12.28
C ALA A 178 21.96 -21.30 13.34
N ASN A 179 21.53 -21.08 14.58
CA ASN A 179 21.83 -21.97 15.71
C ASN A 179 21.16 -23.35 15.54
N ARG A 180 19.94 -23.40 14.99
CA ARG A 180 19.20 -24.66 14.83
C ARG A 180 19.79 -25.57 13.74
N PHE A 181 20.31 -24.98 12.66
CA PHE A 181 20.87 -25.72 11.53
C PHE A 181 22.41 -25.75 11.52
N GLY A 182 23.05 -25.22 12.57
CA GLY A 182 24.51 -25.14 12.67
C GLY A 182 25.16 -24.24 11.61
N LEU A 183 24.43 -23.24 11.12
CA LEU A 183 24.95 -22.29 10.13
C LEU A 183 25.81 -21.26 10.86
N GLY A 184 27.04 -21.04 10.37
CA GLY A 184 28.00 -20.12 11.00
C GLY A 184 27.65 -18.64 10.81
N ALA A 185 28.50 -17.77 11.36
CA ALA A 185 28.33 -16.30 11.31
C ALA A 185 28.16 -15.72 9.89
N ALA A 186 28.68 -16.41 8.86
CA ALA A 186 28.47 -16.04 7.46
C ALA A 186 26.98 -16.05 7.07
N PHE A 187 26.18 -17.01 7.55
CA PHE A 187 24.75 -17.06 7.29
C PHE A 187 24.02 -15.88 7.95
N THR A 188 24.29 -15.60 9.23
CA THR A 188 23.70 -14.46 9.94
C THR A 188 23.98 -13.14 9.23
N LEU A 189 25.20 -12.94 8.72
CA LEU A 189 25.55 -11.73 7.97
C LEU A 189 24.74 -11.63 6.67
N VAL A 190 24.70 -12.71 5.88
CA VAL A 190 23.90 -12.77 4.65
C VAL A 190 22.42 -12.52 4.94
N TRP A 191 21.87 -13.14 5.98
CA TRP A 191 20.48 -12.97 6.39
C TRP A 191 20.16 -11.53 6.79
N ASN A 192 21.03 -10.89 7.59
CA ASN A 192 20.85 -9.50 8.02
C ASN A 192 20.81 -8.51 6.85
N VAL A 193 21.45 -8.85 5.73
CA VAL A 193 21.36 -8.09 4.48
C VAL A 193 20.11 -8.49 3.70
N LEU A 194 19.84 -9.79 3.55
CA LEU A 194 18.78 -10.35 2.71
C LEU A 194 17.36 -10.07 3.23
N GLN A 195 17.18 -9.87 4.54
CA GLN A 195 15.89 -9.53 5.12
C GLN A 195 15.30 -8.23 4.53
N TRP A 196 16.14 -7.24 4.20
CA TRP A 196 15.66 -5.95 3.68
C TRP A 196 15.07 -6.07 2.25
N PRO A 197 15.73 -6.75 1.30
CA PRO A 197 15.11 -7.16 0.04
C PRO A 197 13.81 -7.95 0.22
N ILE A 198 13.71 -8.85 1.21
CA ILE A 198 12.48 -9.62 1.45
C ILE A 198 11.35 -8.70 1.92
N VAL A 199 11.62 -7.76 2.82
CA VAL A 199 10.65 -6.73 3.23
C VAL A 199 10.21 -5.91 2.02
N MET A 200 11.16 -5.48 1.19
CA MET A 200 10.84 -4.75 -0.05
C MET A 200 9.99 -5.60 -1.01
N ALA A 201 10.27 -6.90 -1.12
CA ALA A 201 9.48 -7.82 -1.92
C ALA A 201 8.05 -7.92 -1.42
N PHE A 202 7.80 -7.95 -0.10
CA PHE A 202 6.44 -7.90 0.45
C PHE A 202 5.71 -6.60 0.09
N VAL A 203 6.39 -5.45 0.14
CA VAL A 203 5.79 -4.15 -0.22
C VAL A 203 5.49 -4.09 -1.73
N LEU A 204 6.42 -4.51 -2.59
CA LEU A 204 6.20 -4.60 -4.03
C LEU A 204 5.05 -5.56 -4.38
N PHE A 205 4.98 -6.69 -3.67
CA PHE A 205 3.93 -7.67 -3.84
C PHE A 205 2.57 -7.15 -3.39
N ALA A 206 2.51 -6.39 -2.29
CA ALA A 206 1.31 -5.70 -1.85
C ALA A 206 0.76 -4.74 -2.93
N PHE A 207 1.61 -3.91 -3.52
CA PHE A 207 1.21 -3.03 -4.63
C PHE A 207 0.76 -3.83 -5.86
N ALA A 208 1.47 -4.90 -6.23
CA ALA A 208 1.09 -5.76 -7.33
C ALA A 208 -0.29 -6.42 -7.12
N LEU A 209 -0.58 -6.89 -5.90
CA LEU A 209 -1.89 -7.44 -5.53
C LEU A 209 -2.99 -6.40 -5.62
N ILE A 210 -2.75 -5.18 -5.13
CA ILE A 210 -3.70 -4.07 -5.24
C ILE A 210 -4.02 -3.82 -6.72
N TYR A 211 -2.99 -3.66 -7.56
CA TYR A 211 -3.20 -3.38 -8.99
C TYR A 211 -3.83 -4.53 -9.75
N TYR A 212 -3.61 -5.77 -9.33
CA TYR A 212 -4.18 -6.92 -9.99
C TYR A 212 -5.62 -7.22 -9.56
N PHE A 213 -5.95 -7.13 -8.27
CA PHE A 213 -7.24 -7.59 -7.75
C PHE A 213 -8.25 -6.46 -7.49
N ALA A 214 -7.78 -5.25 -7.17
CA ALA A 214 -8.66 -4.15 -6.80
C ALA A 214 -9.50 -3.62 -7.99
N PRO A 215 -8.93 -3.29 -9.17
CA PRO A 215 -9.73 -2.78 -10.28
C PRO A 215 -10.60 -3.90 -10.91
N ASP A 216 -11.55 -3.53 -11.78
CA ASP A 216 -12.40 -4.40 -12.60
C ASP A 216 -11.93 -4.38 -14.05
N LEU A 217 -11.24 -5.45 -14.47
CA LEU A 217 -10.45 -5.53 -15.71
C LEU A 217 -10.73 -6.91 -16.29
N TYR A 218 -11.23 -6.96 -17.52
CA TYR A 218 -11.65 -8.20 -18.18
C TYR A 218 -10.50 -9.10 -18.60
N HIS A 219 -9.34 -8.54 -18.93
CA HIS A 219 -8.17 -9.29 -19.42
C HIS A 219 -6.97 -8.97 -18.56
N ARG A 220 -6.67 -9.86 -17.61
CA ARG A 220 -5.54 -9.70 -16.69
C ARG A 220 -4.50 -10.76 -16.96
N LYS A 221 -3.24 -10.33 -17.04
CA LYS A 221 -2.08 -11.23 -16.95
C LYS A 221 -1.45 -11.03 -15.59
N TRP A 222 -1.22 -12.12 -14.87
CA TRP A 222 -0.57 -12.06 -13.57
C TRP A 222 0.92 -11.78 -13.74
N TYR A 223 1.42 -10.79 -13.01
CA TYR A 223 2.84 -10.48 -12.90
C TYR A 223 3.20 -10.24 -11.44
N TRP A 224 4.29 -10.88 -11.00
CA TRP A 224 4.78 -10.75 -9.62
C TRP A 224 5.26 -9.33 -9.30
N ILE A 225 5.83 -8.64 -10.29
CA ILE A 225 6.31 -7.26 -10.19
C ILE A 225 5.91 -6.53 -11.46
N THR A 226 5.27 -5.38 -11.29
CA THR A 226 4.82 -4.51 -12.39
C THR A 226 5.62 -3.19 -12.40
N PRO A 227 5.81 -2.54 -13.56
CA PRO A 227 6.41 -1.21 -13.62
C PRO A 227 5.69 -0.20 -12.72
N GLY A 228 4.37 -0.29 -12.64
CA GLY A 228 3.55 0.51 -11.74
C GLY A 228 3.79 0.20 -10.27
N SER A 229 3.96 -1.07 -9.86
CA SER A 229 4.28 -1.40 -8.46
C SER A 229 5.66 -0.88 -8.06
N VAL A 230 6.66 -0.95 -8.95
CA VAL A 230 7.97 -0.34 -8.69
C VAL A 230 7.87 1.18 -8.60
N THR A 231 7.14 1.81 -9.53
CA THR A 231 6.98 3.28 -9.55
C THR A 231 6.21 3.77 -8.31
N GLY A 232 5.12 3.10 -7.96
CA GLY A 232 4.31 3.41 -6.78
C GLY A 232 5.10 3.26 -5.48
N VAL A 233 5.86 2.17 -5.32
CA VAL A 233 6.72 1.97 -4.15
C VAL A 233 7.85 3.00 -4.10
N ALA A 234 8.51 3.28 -5.23
CA ALA A 234 9.57 4.29 -5.28
C ALA A 234 9.03 5.68 -4.90
N LEU A 235 7.87 6.07 -5.43
CA LEU A 235 7.23 7.34 -5.10
C LEU A 235 6.77 7.37 -3.63
N TRP A 236 6.22 6.27 -3.11
CA TRP A 236 5.82 6.17 -1.71
C TRP A 236 7.01 6.29 -0.74
N LEU A 237 8.15 5.68 -1.07
CA LEU A 237 9.39 5.82 -0.30
C LEU A 237 9.92 7.25 -0.37
N LEU A 238 9.96 7.84 -1.57
CA LEU A 238 10.38 9.23 -1.78
C LEU A 238 9.52 10.18 -0.94
N VAL A 239 8.19 10.04 -1.04
CA VAL A 239 7.22 10.77 -0.23
C VAL A 239 7.51 10.58 1.26
N SER A 240 7.74 9.36 1.72
CA SER A 240 7.97 9.07 3.14
C SER A 240 9.25 9.73 3.67
N VAL A 241 10.31 9.77 2.86
CA VAL A 241 11.56 10.48 3.19
C VAL A 241 11.35 11.99 3.18
N CYS A 242 10.78 12.54 2.10
CA CYS A 242 10.50 13.97 1.98
C CYS A 242 9.59 14.46 3.11
N PHE A 243 8.57 13.68 3.47
CA PHE A 243 7.64 14.01 4.54
C PHE A 243 8.31 14.02 5.90
N ARG A 244 9.20 13.06 6.17
CA ARG A 244 10.02 13.05 7.39
C ARG A 244 10.90 14.28 7.49
N VAL A 245 11.53 14.69 6.38
CA VAL A 245 12.34 15.90 6.31
C VAL A 245 11.48 17.14 6.55
N TYR A 246 10.33 17.23 5.88
CA TYR A 246 9.36 18.32 6.07
C TYR A 246 8.97 18.47 7.55
N LEU A 247 8.57 17.38 8.20
CA LEU A 247 8.20 17.43 9.61
C LEU A 247 9.37 17.87 10.50
N ARG A 248 10.60 17.39 10.25
CA ARG A 248 11.77 17.83 11.03
C ARG A 248 11.95 19.36 11.06
N TYR A 249 11.59 20.07 10.00
CA TYR A 249 11.70 21.54 9.93
C TYR A 249 10.41 22.28 10.33
N PHE A 250 9.23 21.66 10.14
CA PHE A 250 7.93 22.31 10.26
C PHE A 250 7.01 21.74 11.37
N ASP A 251 7.49 20.88 12.28
CA ASP A 251 6.71 20.26 13.38
C ASP A 251 6.24 21.24 14.48
N ARG A 252 6.20 22.56 14.22
CA ARG A 252 5.54 23.51 15.13
C ARG A 252 4.01 23.38 15.11
N TYR A 253 3.46 22.79 14.05
CA TYR A 253 2.01 22.56 13.91
C TYR A 253 1.43 21.67 15.01
N SER A 254 2.13 20.60 15.40
CA SER A 254 1.72 19.73 16.50
C SER A 254 1.74 20.45 17.85
N VAL A 255 2.70 21.36 18.06
CA VAL A 255 2.80 22.20 19.26
C VAL A 255 1.65 23.22 19.34
N THR A 256 1.25 23.82 18.21
CA THR A 256 0.18 24.82 18.18
C THR A 256 -1.23 24.22 18.23
N TYR A 257 -1.44 23.08 17.56
CA TYR A 257 -2.77 22.46 17.40
C TYR A 257 -2.96 21.16 18.16
N GLY A 258 -1.95 20.69 18.90
CA GLY A 258 -2.02 19.46 19.71
C GLY A 258 -2.42 18.23 18.89
N SER A 259 -3.38 17.47 19.41
CA SER A 259 -3.92 16.25 18.78
C SER A 259 -4.56 16.51 17.41
N LEU A 260 -5.12 17.69 17.17
CA LEU A 260 -5.69 18.06 15.88
C LEU A 260 -4.60 18.22 14.81
N GLY A 261 -3.43 18.76 15.19
CA GLY A 261 -2.25 18.80 14.33
C GLY A 261 -1.75 17.41 13.92
N ALA A 262 -1.84 16.44 14.84
CA ALA A 262 -1.47 15.06 14.56
C ALA A 262 -2.35 14.41 13.47
N VAL A 263 -3.67 14.61 13.56
CA VAL A 263 -4.62 14.10 12.56
C VAL A 263 -4.38 14.75 11.19
N ILE A 264 -4.12 16.06 11.14
CA ILE A 264 -3.83 16.76 9.87
C ILE A 264 -2.57 16.19 9.20
N ILE A 265 -1.48 16.02 9.97
CA ILE A 265 -0.22 15.46 9.47
C ILE A 265 -0.44 14.03 8.95
N LEU A 266 -1.22 13.23 9.67
CA LEU A 266 -1.56 11.87 9.27
C LEU A 266 -2.39 11.83 7.98
N MET A 267 -3.42 12.67 7.88
CA MET A 267 -4.24 12.78 6.66
C MET A 267 -3.38 13.19 5.46
N LEU A 268 -2.43 14.12 5.65
CA LEU A 268 -1.50 14.53 4.60
C LEU A 268 -0.59 13.36 4.18
N TRP A 269 -0.10 12.56 5.12
CA TRP A 269 0.67 11.36 4.79
C TRP A 269 -0.16 10.31 4.03
N PHE A 270 -1.41 10.08 4.44
CA PHE A 270 -2.33 9.20 3.73
C PHE A 270 -2.68 9.72 2.33
N TYR A 271 -2.85 11.03 2.19
CA TYR A 271 -3.05 11.69 0.90
C TYR A 271 -1.89 11.42 -0.06
N LEU A 272 -0.65 11.64 0.39
CA LEU A 272 0.53 11.39 -0.44
C LEU A 272 0.72 9.89 -0.74
N THR A 273 0.35 9.02 0.20
CA THR A 273 0.32 7.57 -0.01
C THR A 273 -0.71 7.16 -1.06
N GLY A 274 -1.93 7.70 -0.99
CA GLY A 274 -2.97 7.50 -1.99
C GLY A 274 -2.53 7.98 -3.37
N ALA A 275 -1.89 9.15 -3.45
CA ALA A 275 -1.32 9.66 -4.69
C ALA A 275 -0.25 8.71 -5.27
N ALA A 276 0.65 8.17 -4.44
CA ALA A 276 1.66 7.22 -4.89
C ALA A 276 1.05 5.92 -5.45
N ILE A 277 0.01 5.39 -4.79
CA ILE A 277 -0.73 4.23 -5.27
C ILE A 277 -1.40 4.52 -6.62
N LEU A 278 -2.07 5.67 -6.76
CA LEU A 278 -2.78 6.02 -8.00
C LEU A 278 -1.83 6.29 -9.17
N VAL A 279 -0.68 6.95 -8.93
CA VAL A 279 0.35 7.15 -9.96
C VAL A 279 0.90 5.82 -10.45
N GLY A 280 1.23 4.89 -9.54
CA GLY A 280 1.66 3.55 -9.94
C GLY A 280 0.57 2.76 -10.68
N GLY A 281 -0.71 2.94 -10.31
CA GLY A 281 -1.85 2.38 -11.04
C GLY A 281 -1.95 2.91 -12.46
N LYS A 282 -1.82 4.23 -12.66
CA LYS A 282 -1.80 4.87 -13.99
C LYS A 282 -0.66 4.39 -14.87
N VAL A 283 0.54 4.19 -14.31
CA VAL A 283 1.68 3.62 -15.06
C VAL A 283 1.28 2.27 -15.67
N ASN A 284 0.66 1.39 -14.89
CA ASN A 284 0.20 0.10 -15.38
C ASN A 284 -0.92 0.24 -16.41
N ALA A 285 -1.91 1.10 -16.15
CA ALA A 285 -3.02 1.35 -17.07
C ALA A 285 -2.54 1.84 -18.44
N GLU A 286 -1.62 2.80 -18.46
CA GLU A 286 -1.08 3.36 -19.70
C GLU A 286 -0.24 2.35 -20.49
N ILE A 287 0.55 1.53 -19.79
CA ILE A 287 1.33 0.45 -20.42
C ILE A 287 0.41 -0.60 -21.05
N GLU A 288 -0.66 -1.00 -20.35
CA GLU A 288 -1.65 -1.96 -20.86
C GLU A 288 -2.42 -1.38 -22.05
N HIS A 289 -2.83 -0.11 -21.96
CA HIS A 289 -3.53 0.60 -23.04
C HIS A 289 -2.66 0.74 -24.30
N ALA A 290 -1.38 1.10 -24.14
CA ALA A 290 -0.42 1.16 -25.24
C ALA A 290 -0.17 -0.22 -25.88
N ALA A 291 -0.05 -1.26 -25.05
CA ALA A 291 0.12 -2.63 -25.53
C ALA A 291 -1.10 -3.14 -26.33
N ALA A 292 -2.31 -2.75 -25.93
CA ALA A 292 -3.56 -3.13 -26.61
C ALA A 292 -3.77 -2.38 -27.94
N THR A 293 -3.36 -1.11 -28.02
CA THR A 293 -3.54 -0.26 -29.22
C THR A 293 -2.40 -0.39 -30.24
N GLY A 294 -1.28 -1.02 -29.88
CA GLY A 294 -0.29 -1.54 -30.82
C GLY A 294 0.69 -0.53 -31.44
N ALA A 295 0.72 0.76 -31.03
CA ALA A 295 1.70 1.73 -31.53
C ALA A 295 1.87 3.01 -30.66
N PRO A 296 3.05 3.68 -30.74
CA PRO A 296 3.27 5.01 -30.20
C PRO A 296 2.43 6.04 -30.97
N GLY A 297 1.53 6.73 -30.26
CA GLY A 297 0.75 7.84 -30.82
C GLY A 297 -0.77 7.63 -30.93
N ALA A 298 -1.34 6.58 -30.33
CA ALA A 298 -2.80 6.48 -30.22
C ALA A 298 -3.38 7.70 -29.47
N LYS A 299 -4.29 8.40 -30.12
CA LYS A 299 -4.88 9.68 -29.69
C LYS A 299 -5.50 9.57 -28.30
N LEU A 300 -5.28 10.62 -27.50
CA LEU A 300 -5.96 10.82 -26.22
C LEU A 300 -7.47 10.84 -26.47
N HIS A 301 -8.21 10.06 -25.69
CA HIS A 301 -9.67 9.98 -25.78
C HIS A 301 -10.25 11.37 -25.43
N GLY A 302 -10.67 12.13 -26.45
CA GLY A 302 -11.20 13.49 -26.27
C GLY A 302 -11.44 14.30 -27.55
N GLU A 303 -10.80 13.98 -28.68
CA GLU A 303 -11.14 14.63 -29.95
C GLU A 303 -12.40 14.00 -30.57
N LYS A 304 -13.51 14.76 -30.57
CA LYS A 304 -14.63 14.51 -31.47
C LYS A 304 -14.09 14.45 -32.91
N SER A 305 -14.51 13.45 -33.68
CA SER A 305 -14.24 13.38 -35.12
C SER A 305 -14.63 14.71 -35.78
N PRO A 306 -13.78 15.28 -36.66
CA PRO A 306 -14.24 16.35 -37.53
C PRO A 306 -15.39 15.82 -38.38
N SER A 307 -16.44 16.64 -38.43
CA SER A 307 -17.69 16.48 -39.16
C SER A 307 -17.54 15.89 -40.56
#